data_AF-A0A923J4Z7-F1
#
_entry.id   AF-A0A923J4Z7-F1
#
_cell.length_a   1.000
_cell.length_b   1.000
_cell.length_c   1.000
_cell.angle_alpha   90.00
_cell.angle_beta   90.00
_cell.angle_gamma   90.00
#
_symmetry.space_group_name_H-M   'P 1'
#
loop_
_entity.id
_entity.type
_entity.pdbx_description
1 polymer ?
#
loop_
_entity_poly.entity_id
_entity_poly.type
_entity_poly.pdbx_seq_one_letter_code
_entity_poly.pdbx_strand_id
1 'polypeptide(L)'
;MSESQSHKRAKGKAPGQTEVPISKGRRLDSATKKTATEVERNSQNIEKAVERLRDSGRQRKVLVVPQKFMPQASKAMRKKNVGGTVKNLSGTKRRSILKKK
;
A
#
# COMPACT_ATOMS: atom_id res chain seq x y z
N MET A 1 -0.85 -1.33 -21.67
CA MET A 1 -1.95 -1.52 -20.69
C MET A 1 -2.20 -0.21 -19.96
N SER A 2 -3.40 0.35 -20.08
CA SER A 2 -3.77 1.62 -19.45
C SER A 2 -4.17 1.41 -17.98
N GLU A 3 -3.75 2.33 -17.12
CA GLU A 3 -4.14 2.35 -15.71
C GLU A 3 -5.67 2.55 -15.59
N SER A 4 -6.36 1.64 -14.92
CA SER A 4 -7.83 1.69 -14.78
C SER A 4 -8.28 2.98 -14.07
N GLN A 5 -9.37 3.61 -14.52
CA GLN A 5 -9.94 4.82 -13.88
C GLN A 5 -10.18 4.65 -12.38
N SER A 6 -10.56 3.45 -11.96
CA SER A 6 -10.82 3.18 -10.57
C SER A 6 -9.51 3.14 -9.76
N HIS A 7 -8.38 2.76 -10.36
CA HIS A 7 -7.05 2.89 -9.73
C HIS A 7 -6.70 4.37 -9.51
N LYS A 8 -6.92 5.23 -10.52
CA LYS A 8 -6.75 6.68 -10.39
C LYS A 8 -7.61 7.27 -9.27
N ARG A 9 -8.88 6.84 -9.14
CA ARG A 9 -9.76 7.26 -8.02
C ARG A 9 -9.24 6.83 -6.66
N ALA A 10 -8.70 5.60 -6.54
CA ALA A 10 -8.15 5.12 -5.29
C ALA A 10 -6.85 5.85 -4.91
N LYS A 11 -6.01 6.20 -5.89
CA LYS A 11 -4.84 7.08 -5.71
C LYS A 11 -5.26 8.46 -5.22
N GLY A 12 -6.27 9.08 -5.84
CA GLY A 12 -6.75 10.41 -5.43
C GLY A 12 -7.40 10.45 -4.04
N LYS A 13 -7.92 9.32 -3.54
CA LYS A 13 -8.44 9.21 -2.16
C LYS A 13 -7.33 9.02 -1.12
N ALA A 14 -6.12 8.68 -1.53
CA ALA A 14 -5.01 8.50 -0.61
C ALA A 14 -4.43 9.87 -0.21
N PRO A 15 -4.13 10.07 1.09
CA PRO A 15 -3.64 11.35 1.57
C PRO A 15 -2.19 11.60 1.13
N GLY A 16 -1.93 12.76 0.52
CA GLY A 16 -0.58 13.24 0.19
C GLY A 16 -0.34 13.48 -1.29
N GLN A 17 0.93 13.72 -1.65
CA GLN A 17 1.34 13.82 -3.05
C GLN A 17 1.27 12.44 -3.69
N THR A 18 0.74 12.37 -4.91
CA THR A 18 0.73 11.14 -5.71
C THR A 18 2.06 10.93 -6.42
N GLU A 19 2.43 9.68 -6.72
CA GLU A 19 3.62 9.32 -7.50
C GLU A 19 4.98 9.76 -6.91
N VAL A 20 5.08 9.70 -5.58
CA VAL A 20 6.26 10.16 -4.85
C VAL A 20 7.43 9.23 -5.14
N PRO A 21 8.56 9.74 -5.67
CA PRO A 21 9.72 8.92 -5.94
C PRO A 21 10.28 8.31 -4.64
N ILE A 22 10.72 7.07 -4.74
CA ILE A 22 11.48 6.34 -3.73
C ILE A 22 12.81 5.90 -4.35
N SER A 23 13.72 5.42 -3.48
CA SER A 23 15.03 4.95 -3.92
C SER A 23 14.94 3.90 -5.05
N LYS A 24 15.93 3.95 -5.94
CA LYS A 24 16.09 3.05 -7.10
C LYS A 24 15.05 3.27 -8.21
N GLY A 25 14.63 4.52 -8.47
CA GLY A 25 13.76 4.87 -9.59
C GLY A 25 12.32 4.34 -9.50
N ARG A 26 11.90 3.90 -8.31
CA ARG A 26 10.52 3.43 -8.06
C ARG A 26 9.68 4.60 -7.54
N ARG A 27 8.35 4.48 -7.60
CA ARG A 27 7.40 5.49 -7.11
C ARG A 27 6.40 4.85 -6.15
N LEU A 28 5.98 5.62 -5.16
CA LEU A 28 4.83 5.31 -4.32
C LEU A 28 3.56 5.91 -4.93
N ASP A 29 2.45 5.22 -4.78
CA ASP A 29 1.17 5.71 -5.28
C ASP A 29 0.75 7.02 -4.61
N SER A 30 0.91 7.13 -3.29
CA SER A 30 0.72 8.37 -2.55
C SER A 30 1.55 8.39 -1.27
N ALA A 31 2.12 9.55 -0.93
CA ALA A 31 2.83 9.69 0.33
C ALA A 31 2.79 11.10 0.92
N THR A 32 2.88 11.16 2.25
CA THR A 32 3.10 12.36 3.06
C THR A 32 4.44 12.25 3.79
N LYS A 33 4.83 13.25 4.58
CA LYS A 33 6.04 13.17 5.42
C LYS A 33 6.05 11.95 6.37
N LYS A 34 4.87 11.52 6.85
CA LYS A 34 4.74 10.44 7.87
C LYS A 34 4.11 9.15 7.35
N THR A 35 3.34 9.21 6.27
CA THR A 35 2.53 8.09 5.78
C THR A 35 2.88 7.71 4.34
N ALA A 36 3.16 6.44 4.08
CA ALA A 36 3.24 5.85 2.74
C ALA A 36 1.93 5.09 2.46
N THR A 37 1.36 5.29 1.28
CA THR A 37 0.18 4.56 0.81
C THR A 37 0.46 3.92 -0.55
N GLU A 38 0.19 2.62 -0.65
CA GLU A 38 0.19 1.87 -1.90
C GLU A 38 -1.23 1.35 -2.17
N VAL A 39 -1.66 1.39 -3.42
CA VAL A 39 -2.93 0.84 -3.88
C VAL A 39 -2.61 -0.28 -4.85
N GLU A 40 -2.88 -1.52 -4.46
CA GLU A 40 -2.63 -2.67 -5.33
C GLU A 40 -3.91 -3.42 -5.62
N ARG A 41 -4.15 -3.71 -6.91
CA ARG A 41 -5.38 -4.34 -7.38
C ARG A 41 -5.15 -5.73 -7.96
N ASN A 42 -3.91 -6.10 -8.21
CA ASN A 42 -3.53 -7.42 -8.65
C ASN A 42 -2.83 -8.18 -7.51
N SER A 43 -3.29 -9.40 -7.24
CA SER A 43 -2.72 -10.28 -6.20
C SER A 43 -1.23 -10.55 -6.41
N GLN A 44 -0.77 -10.62 -7.66
CA GLN A 44 0.62 -10.91 -8.01
C GLN A 44 1.59 -9.78 -7.59
N ASN A 45 1.11 -8.55 -7.52
CA ASN A 45 1.93 -7.38 -7.24
C ASN A 45 1.91 -6.97 -5.76
N ILE A 46 1.08 -7.60 -4.93
CA ILE A 46 0.96 -7.28 -3.50
C ILE A 46 2.32 -7.35 -2.80
N GLU A 47 3.12 -8.37 -3.10
CA GLU A 47 4.44 -8.50 -2.50
C GLU A 47 5.39 -7.37 -2.87
N LYS A 48 5.30 -6.85 -4.11
CA LYS A 48 6.08 -5.70 -4.58
C LYS A 48 5.62 -4.40 -3.92
N ALA A 49 4.31 -4.21 -3.77
CA ALA A 49 3.75 -3.06 -3.07
C ALA A 49 4.21 -3.03 -1.60
N VAL A 50 4.24 -4.19 -0.92
CA VAL A 50 4.77 -4.29 0.46
C VAL A 50 6.26 -3.93 0.52
N GLU A 51 7.06 -4.32 -0.47
CA GLU A 51 8.47 -3.89 -0.55
C GLU A 51 8.61 -2.38 -0.71
N ARG A 52 7.83 -1.76 -1.60
CA ARG A 52 7.84 -0.30 -1.74
C ARG A 52 7.47 0.39 -0.43
N LEU A 53 6.45 -0.12 0.27
CA LEU A 53 6.09 0.38 1.60
C LEU A 53 7.23 0.23 2.61
N ARG A 54 7.93 -0.91 2.62
CA ARG A 54 9.10 -1.13 3.48
C ARG A 54 10.20 -0.10 3.18
N ASP A 55 10.56 0.00 1.90
CA ASP A 55 11.67 0.82 1.43
C ASP A 55 11.36 2.33 1.52
N SER A 56 10.09 2.70 1.64
CA SER A 56 9.68 4.08 1.88
C SER A 56 10.25 4.70 3.17
N GLY A 57 10.67 3.86 4.14
CA GLY A 57 11.18 4.32 5.44
C GLY A 57 10.15 5.02 6.33
N ARG A 58 8.90 5.21 5.86
CA ARG A 58 7.89 6.01 6.57
C ARG A 58 7.34 5.26 7.78
N GLN A 59 7.00 6.03 8.82
CA GLN A 59 6.47 5.51 10.08
C GLN A 59 5.14 4.78 9.88
N ARG A 60 4.19 5.42 9.19
CA ARG A 60 2.87 4.85 8.91
C ARG A 60 2.85 4.29 7.49
N LYS A 61 2.43 3.04 7.34
CA LYS A 61 2.35 2.35 6.06
C LYS A 61 0.92 1.85 5.85
N VAL A 62 0.34 2.15 4.69
CA VAL A 62 -1.03 1.79 4.35
C VAL A 62 -1.03 1.06 3.01
N LEU A 63 -1.57 -0.14 2.99
CA LEU A 63 -1.77 -0.92 1.77
C LEU A 63 -3.27 -1.03 1.49
N VAL A 64 -3.71 -0.48 0.38
CA VAL A 64 -5.11 -0.52 -0.07
C VAL A 64 -5.26 -1.59 -1.14
N VAL A 65 -6.16 -2.56 -0.92
CA VAL A 65 -6.38 -3.68 -1.84
C VAL A 65 -7.87 -3.97 -2.03
N PRO A 66 -8.27 -4.69 -3.09
CA PRO A 66 -9.59 -5.31 -3.16
C PRO A 66 -9.86 -6.17 -1.92
N GLN A 67 -11.11 -6.20 -1.44
CA GLN A 67 -11.47 -6.92 -0.22
C GLN A 67 -11.06 -8.39 -0.25
N LYS A 68 -11.23 -9.05 -1.41
CA LYS A 68 -10.82 -10.45 -1.64
C LYS A 68 -9.33 -10.72 -1.37
N PHE A 69 -8.48 -9.70 -1.51
CA PHE A 69 -7.04 -9.81 -1.35
C PHE A 69 -6.52 -9.32 0.00
N MET A 70 -7.39 -8.83 0.89
CA MET A 70 -6.97 -8.40 2.24
C MET A 70 -6.26 -9.52 3.04
N PRO A 71 -6.72 -10.80 3.02
CA PRO A 71 -6.00 -11.87 3.72
C PRO A 71 -4.59 -12.06 3.16
N GLN A 72 -4.45 -12.10 1.83
CA GLN A 72 -3.16 -12.24 1.16
C GLN A 72 -2.22 -11.06 1.46
N ALA A 73 -2.73 -9.83 1.40
CA ALA A 73 -1.98 -8.62 1.76
C ALA A 73 -1.49 -8.64 3.20
N SER A 74 -2.34 -9.07 4.14
CA SER A 74 -1.94 -9.20 5.55
C SER A 74 -0.84 -10.25 5.76
N LYS A 75 -0.90 -11.37 5.04
CA LYS A 75 0.13 -12.42 5.08
C LYS A 75 1.45 -11.91 4.50
N ALA A 76 1.41 -11.19 3.38
CA ALA A 76 2.58 -10.60 2.74
C ALA A 76 3.27 -9.55 3.65
N MET A 77 2.50 -8.66 4.28
CA MET A 77 3.05 -7.69 5.24
C MET A 77 3.73 -8.37 6.43
N ARG A 78 3.11 -9.42 6.98
CA ARG A 78 3.72 -10.21 8.07
C ARG A 78 4.99 -10.93 7.63
N LYS A 79 4.96 -11.60 6.47
CA LYS A 79 6.11 -12.31 5.88
C LYS A 79 7.33 -11.39 5.69
N LYS A 80 7.10 -10.13 5.29
CA LYS A 80 8.17 -9.14 5.06
C LYS A 80 8.49 -8.27 6.29
N ASN A 81 7.96 -8.62 7.47
CA ASN A 81 8.09 -7.86 8.72
C ASN A 81 7.76 -6.36 8.58
N VAL A 82 6.70 -6.05 7.84
CA VAL A 82 6.22 -4.68 7.62
C VAL A 82 4.98 -4.44 8.49
N GLY A 83 5.12 -3.60 9.51
CA GLY A 83 3.98 -3.09 10.27
C GLY A 83 3.21 -2.03 9.48
N GLY A 84 1.90 -1.97 9.66
CA GLY A 84 1.05 -1.00 8.98
C GLY A 84 -0.42 -1.38 8.97
N THR A 85 -1.20 -0.74 8.08
CA THR A 85 -2.64 -0.98 7.95
C THR A 85 -2.96 -1.50 6.55
N VAL A 86 -3.70 -2.60 6.47
CA VAL A 86 -4.34 -3.06 5.22
C VAL A 86 -5.77 -2.53 5.19
N LYS A 87 -6.17 -1.84 4.12
CA LYS A 87 -7.53 -1.34 3.92
C LYS A 87 -8.14 -1.91 2.65
N ASN A 88 -9.47 -2.05 2.61
CA ASN A 88 -10.16 -2.28 1.35
C ASN A 88 -10.31 -0.97 0.53
N LEU A 89 -10.56 -1.10 -0.77
CA LEU A 89 -10.76 0.05 -1.68
C LEU A 89 -11.88 1.01 -1.25
N SER A 90 -12.93 0.51 -0.58
CA SER A 90 -14.03 1.35 -0.06
C SER A 90 -13.70 2.04 1.27
N GLY A 91 -12.62 1.65 1.95
CA GLY A 91 -12.23 2.18 3.26
C GLY A 91 -13.05 1.67 4.45
N THR A 92 -14.08 0.83 4.21
CA THR A 92 -14.98 0.32 5.26
C THR A 92 -14.35 -0.76 6.13
N LYS A 93 -13.42 -1.54 5.58
CA LYS A 93 -12.72 -2.62 6.30
C LYS A 93 -11.23 -2.34 6.37
N ARG A 94 -10.66 -2.54 7.55
CA ARG A 94 -9.23 -2.37 7.82
C ARG A 94 -8.71 -3.44 8.76
N ARG A 95 -7.44 -3.80 8.58
CA ARG A 95 -6.69 -4.70 9.48
C ARG A 95 -5.36 -4.06 9.84
N SER A 96 -5.08 -3.96 11.13
CA SER A 96 -3.78 -3.50 11.64
C SER A 96 -2.81 -4.68 11.70
N ILE A 97 -1.60 -4.49 11.19
CA ILE A 97 -0.50 -5.45 11.22
C ILE A 97 0.58 -4.88 12.12
N LEU A 98 0.81 -5.57 13.24
CA LEU A 98 1.91 -5.25 14.15
C LEU A 98 3.22 -5.77 13.56
N LYS A 99 4.26 -4.94 13.61
CA LYS A 99 5.62 -5.37 13.31
C LYS A 99 6.09 -6.27 14.46
N LYS A 100 6.73 -7.40 14.16
CA LYS A 100 7.40 -8.17 15.22
C LYS A 100 8.57 -7.33 15.74
N LYS A 101 8.62 -7.14 17.06
CA LYS A 101 9.75 -6.50 17.74
C LYS A 101 11.01 -7.32 17.54
#